data_AF-A0ABD4WUG1-F1
#
_entry.id   AF-A0ABD4WUG1-F1
#
_cell.length_a   1.000
_cell.length_b   1.000
_cell.length_c   1.000
_cell.angle_alpha   90.00
_cell.angle_beta   90.00
_cell.angle_gamma   90.00
#
_symmetry.space_group_name_H-M   'P 1'
#
loop_
_entity.id
_entity.type
_entity.pdbx_description
1 polymer ?
#
loop_
_entity_poly.entity_id
_entity_poly.type
_entity_poly.pdbx_seq_one_letter_code
_entity_poly.pdbx_strand_id
1 'polypeptide(L)'
;MKKFVFTLGTTAILSAGFVGAASASTSGTYEVQKGDTLWKIAQNHNVSVDELKDANNLTSTLIYPNQTLNLSSIKEIVHTVKRGDTLWSIGQHYGVTVEEIKEWNGLTSDLVFPGEQFKIKTAQAAQSQTASAPVAKAAPQAQQPQTAQAQQEQAAQEQTQKEQEQAQVAAQEQAQKEQEQAQVAAQEQAQKEQEQAQAAAQAQAAQEQVQKEQEQAQAAAQAQAAQEQAQKEQEQAQAAAQAQAAQEQAQKEQAAQQQQQAAQQQQQQSQQQASGKSMTVEATAYTANCAGCSGTTATGVNLKSNPNQRVIAVDPSVIPLGSKVYVEGYGQAVAADTGGAIKGNRIDVFVSSDSAAQDWGRRSVKITVID
;
A
#
# COMPACT_ATOMS: atom_id res chain seq x y z
N MET A 1 -22.58 13.02 -8.48
CA MET A 1 -22.91 11.62 -8.15
C MET A 1 -23.87 11.62 -6.97
N LYS A 2 -25.03 10.99 -7.12
CA LYS A 2 -26.13 10.96 -6.12
C LYS A 2 -25.68 10.12 -4.92
N LYS A 3 -25.73 10.69 -3.71
CA LYS A 3 -25.26 10.05 -2.48
C LYS A 3 -26.36 9.15 -1.91
N PHE A 4 -26.13 7.84 -1.88
CA PHE A 4 -26.96 6.90 -1.12
C PHE A 4 -26.47 6.88 0.33
N VAL A 5 -27.37 7.20 1.26
CA VAL A 5 -27.14 7.16 2.71
C VAL A 5 -27.57 5.77 3.19
N PHE A 6 -26.62 4.95 3.64
CA PHE A 6 -26.90 3.72 4.39
C PHE A 6 -26.91 4.06 5.88
N THR A 7 -28.07 3.90 6.52
CA THR A 7 -28.24 4.14 7.96
C THR A 7 -27.99 2.83 8.70
N LEU A 8 -26.90 2.77 9.47
CA LEU A 8 -26.59 1.66 10.37
C LEU A 8 -27.40 1.80 11.66
N GLY A 9 -28.40 0.94 11.84
CA GLY A 9 -29.10 0.78 13.12
C GLY A 9 -28.28 -0.12 14.05
N THR A 10 -27.67 0.47 15.06
CA THR A 10 -27.00 -0.24 16.15
C THR A 10 -27.97 -0.41 17.32
N THR A 11 -28.30 -1.64 17.67
CA THR A 11 -28.85 -1.97 18.99
C THR A 11 -28.13 -3.19 19.54
N ALA A 12 -27.19 -2.93 20.44
CA ALA A 12 -26.59 -3.93 21.30
C ALA A 12 -27.59 -4.29 22.42
N ILE A 13 -27.91 -5.58 22.55
CA ILE A 13 -28.56 -6.11 23.76
C ILE A 13 -27.65 -7.23 24.29
N LEU A 14 -26.98 -6.95 25.41
CA LEU A 14 -26.33 -7.94 26.26
C LEU A 14 -27.38 -8.64 27.11
N SER A 15 -27.44 -9.97 27.07
CA SER A 15 -27.96 -10.76 28.19
C SER A 15 -27.52 -12.22 28.07
N ALA A 16 -26.72 -12.66 29.05
CA ALA A 16 -26.38 -14.05 29.31
C ALA A 16 -27.46 -14.72 30.18
N GLY A 17 -27.78 -15.99 29.91
CA GLY A 17 -28.62 -16.83 30.76
C GLY A 17 -29.19 -18.04 30.02
N PHE A 18 -28.80 -19.25 30.44
CA PHE A 18 -29.13 -20.54 29.83
C PHE A 18 -30.30 -21.24 30.56
N VAL A 19 -31.09 -22.01 29.79
CA VAL A 19 -32.13 -23.04 30.07
C VAL A 19 -33.53 -22.67 30.56
N GLY A 20 -34.51 -23.06 29.74
CA GLY A 20 -35.91 -23.30 30.14
C GLY A 20 -36.82 -23.33 28.92
N ALA A 21 -37.16 -24.51 28.41
CA ALA A 21 -38.03 -24.70 27.25
C ALA A 21 -39.41 -24.06 27.48
N ALA A 22 -39.68 -22.99 26.73
CA ALA A 22 -41.02 -22.54 26.41
C ALA A 22 -41.09 -22.51 24.88
N SER A 23 -42.02 -23.29 24.32
CA SER A 23 -42.41 -23.20 22.91
C SER A 23 -43.01 -21.83 22.65
N ALA A 24 -42.15 -20.84 22.42
CA ALA A 24 -42.53 -19.58 21.84
C ALA A 24 -42.77 -19.84 20.35
N SER A 25 -44.01 -19.74 19.93
CA SER A 25 -44.40 -19.58 18.54
C SER A 25 -43.86 -18.24 18.03
N THR A 26 -42.57 -18.17 17.70
CA THR A 26 -41.96 -16.95 17.14
C THR A 26 -42.27 -16.85 15.66
N SER A 27 -43.39 -16.21 15.42
CA SER A 27 -43.69 -15.51 14.17
C SER A 27 -42.70 -14.34 14.06
N GLY A 28 -41.89 -14.27 13.00
CA GLY A 28 -40.94 -13.16 12.81
C GLY A 28 -39.49 -13.59 12.64
N THR A 29 -39.14 -14.01 11.42
CA THR A 29 -37.77 -14.30 10.92
C THR A 29 -36.97 -15.40 11.65
N TYR A 30 -36.00 -16.00 10.97
CA TYR A 30 -35.06 -17.01 11.48
C TYR A 30 -33.65 -16.71 10.97
N GLU A 31 -32.68 -16.58 11.88
CA GLU A 31 -31.28 -16.39 11.51
C GLU A 31 -30.57 -17.75 11.40
N VAL A 32 -30.09 -18.06 10.19
CA VAL A 32 -29.44 -19.33 9.84
C VAL A 32 -28.20 -19.55 10.70
N GLN A 33 -28.15 -20.68 11.40
CA GLN A 33 -27.02 -21.06 12.24
C GLN A 33 -26.00 -21.90 11.48
N LYS A 34 -24.77 -21.98 12.01
CA LYS A 34 -23.74 -22.86 11.45
C LYS A 34 -24.21 -24.32 11.48
N GLY A 35 -24.35 -24.92 10.29
CA GLY A 35 -24.78 -26.31 10.12
C GLY A 35 -26.28 -26.47 9.83
N ASP A 36 -27.03 -25.38 9.68
CA ASP A 36 -28.40 -25.44 9.23
C ASP A 36 -28.52 -25.75 7.72
N THR A 37 -29.65 -26.35 7.36
CA THR A 37 -30.07 -26.57 5.98
C THR A 37 -31.50 -26.08 5.82
N LEU A 38 -31.89 -25.64 4.60
CA LEU A 38 -33.28 -25.25 4.35
C LEU A 38 -34.26 -26.36 4.68
N TRP A 39 -33.89 -27.62 4.47
CA TRP A 39 -34.72 -28.77 4.83
C TRP A 39 -34.99 -28.85 6.34
N LYS A 40 -33.94 -28.72 7.18
CA LYS A 40 -34.09 -28.78 8.64
C LYS A 40 -34.90 -27.60 9.17
N ILE A 41 -34.69 -26.41 8.61
CA ILE A 41 -35.44 -25.20 8.98
C ILE A 41 -36.90 -25.37 8.56
N ALA A 42 -37.17 -25.74 7.30
CA ALA A 42 -38.51 -25.95 6.79
C ALA A 42 -39.28 -27.00 7.62
N GLN A 43 -38.64 -28.13 7.94
CA GLN A 43 -39.20 -29.18 8.78
C GLN A 43 -39.54 -28.70 10.20
N ASN A 44 -38.65 -27.92 10.82
CA ASN A 44 -38.86 -27.37 12.17
C ASN A 44 -39.97 -26.32 12.20
N HIS A 45 -40.16 -25.61 11.09
CA HIS A 45 -41.19 -24.58 10.93
C HIS A 45 -42.45 -25.10 10.22
N ASN A 46 -42.51 -26.41 9.98
CA ASN A 46 -43.64 -27.13 9.40
C ASN A 46 -44.11 -26.55 8.05
N VAL A 47 -43.14 -26.17 7.22
CA VAL A 47 -43.31 -25.69 5.84
C VAL A 47 -42.49 -26.54 4.87
N SER A 48 -42.77 -26.44 3.58
CA SER A 48 -41.95 -27.06 2.54
C SER A 48 -40.67 -26.24 2.29
N VAL A 49 -39.64 -26.89 1.72
CA VAL A 49 -38.40 -26.20 1.33
C VAL A 49 -38.68 -25.15 0.25
N ASP A 50 -39.62 -25.43 -0.65
CA ASP A 50 -39.97 -24.52 -1.72
C ASP A 50 -40.78 -23.32 -1.22
N GLU A 51 -41.70 -23.51 -0.27
CA GLU A 51 -42.39 -22.42 0.43
C GLU A 51 -41.41 -21.47 1.11
N LEU A 52 -40.42 -22.04 1.80
CA LEU A 52 -39.39 -21.27 2.49
C LEU A 52 -38.50 -20.52 1.49
N LYS A 53 -38.21 -21.11 0.32
CA LYS A 53 -37.45 -20.46 -0.75
C LYS A 53 -38.24 -19.33 -1.40
N ASP A 54 -39.49 -19.58 -1.76
CA ASP A 54 -40.38 -18.60 -2.41
C ASP A 54 -40.59 -17.38 -1.52
N ALA A 55 -40.90 -17.59 -0.23
CA ALA A 55 -41.08 -16.52 0.74
C ALA A 55 -39.81 -15.66 0.95
N ASN A 56 -38.64 -16.18 0.57
CA ASN A 56 -37.34 -15.54 0.75
C ASN A 56 -36.63 -15.20 -0.56
N ASN A 57 -37.31 -15.36 -1.70
CA ASN A 57 -36.75 -15.15 -3.04
C ASN A 57 -35.45 -15.94 -3.27
N LEU A 58 -35.35 -17.15 -2.74
CA LEU A 58 -34.18 -18.01 -2.90
C LEU A 58 -34.29 -18.82 -4.19
N THR A 59 -33.31 -18.69 -5.06
CA THR A 59 -33.22 -19.48 -6.30
C THR A 59 -32.57 -20.85 -6.10
N SER A 60 -31.98 -21.09 -4.92
CA SER A 60 -31.24 -22.32 -4.59
C SER A 60 -31.51 -22.75 -3.14
N THR A 61 -31.14 -23.98 -2.80
CA THR A 61 -31.20 -24.52 -1.43
C THR A 61 -30.02 -24.08 -0.54
N LEU A 62 -29.03 -23.40 -1.12
CA LEU A 62 -27.85 -22.93 -0.41
C LEU A 62 -28.16 -21.72 0.48
N ILE A 63 -27.83 -21.85 1.76
CA ILE A 63 -27.96 -20.79 2.78
C ILE A 63 -26.65 -20.62 3.54
N TYR A 64 -26.43 -19.42 4.09
CA TYR A 64 -25.21 -19.08 4.81
C TYR A 64 -25.49 -18.75 6.28
N PRO A 65 -24.56 -19.04 7.21
CA PRO A 65 -24.69 -18.58 8.59
C PRO A 65 -24.91 -17.06 8.67
N ASN A 66 -25.78 -16.65 9.60
CA ASN A 66 -26.26 -15.28 9.80
C ASN A 66 -27.18 -14.74 8.69
N GLN A 67 -27.56 -15.56 7.71
CA GLN A 67 -28.61 -15.21 6.76
C GLN A 67 -29.96 -15.17 7.50
N THR A 68 -30.74 -14.10 7.31
CA THR A 68 -32.08 -14.00 7.90
C THR A 68 -33.13 -14.47 6.91
N LEU A 69 -33.91 -15.49 7.28
CA LEU A 69 -35.06 -15.99 6.55
C LEU A 69 -36.34 -15.41 7.13
N ASN A 70 -37.20 -14.82 6.32
CA ASN A 70 -38.54 -14.39 6.68
C ASN A 70 -39.48 -15.60 6.79
N LEU A 71 -39.94 -15.84 8.02
CA LEU A 71 -40.93 -16.86 8.36
C LEU A 71 -42.33 -16.27 8.63
N SER A 72 -42.50 -14.95 8.56
CA SER A 72 -43.81 -14.30 8.79
C SER A 72 -44.73 -14.45 7.59
N SER A 73 -44.17 -14.39 6.38
CA SER A 73 -44.90 -14.49 5.11
C SER A 73 -45.31 -15.92 4.75
N ILE A 74 -44.93 -16.93 5.53
CA ILE A 74 -45.28 -18.32 5.22
C ILE A 74 -46.74 -18.63 5.54
N LYS A 75 -47.42 -17.88 6.43
CA LYS A 75 -48.86 -18.09 6.72
C LYS A 75 -49.78 -17.70 5.56
N GLU A 76 -49.31 -16.84 4.66
CA GLU A 76 -50.04 -16.39 3.48
C GLU A 76 -49.02 -16.09 2.37
N ILE A 77 -48.83 -17.07 1.47
CA ILE A 77 -47.94 -17.00 0.33
C ILE A 77 -48.73 -16.48 -0.87
N VAL A 78 -48.15 -15.60 -1.69
CA VAL A 78 -48.73 -15.21 -2.97
C VAL A 78 -48.02 -15.95 -4.08
N HIS A 79 -48.69 -16.95 -4.66
CA HIS A 79 -48.19 -17.69 -5.81
C HIS A 79 -48.56 -16.95 -7.10
N THR A 80 -47.56 -16.67 -7.95
CA THR A 80 -47.81 -16.17 -9.31
C THR A 80 -47.86 -17.34 -10.28
N VAL A 81 -49.03 -17.57 -10.87
CA VAL A 81 -49.30 -18.66 -11.81
C VAL A 81 -48.33 -18.59 -12.97
N LYS A 82 -47.60 -19.67 -13.21
CA LYS A 82 -46.68 -19.83 -14.33
C LYS A 82 -47.38 -20.62 -15.45
N ARG A 83 -46.80 -20.58 -16.64
CA ARG A 83 -47.31 -21.36 -17.78
C ARG A 83 -47.26 -22.86 -17.43
N GLY A 84 -48.41 -23.52 -17.47
CA GLY A 84 -48.56 -24.94 -17.15
C GLY A 84 -49.08 -25.23 -15.74
N ASP A 85 -49.24 -24.20 -14.90
CA ASP A 85 -49.87 -24.38 -13.59
C ASP A 85 -51.36 -24.64 -13.70
N THR A 86 -51.85 -25.46 -12.77
CA THR A 86 -53.28 -25.72 -12.53
C THR A 86 -53.53 -25.52 -11.04
N LEU A 87 -54.78 -25.25 -10.62
CA LEU A 87 -55.08 -25.20 -9.18
C LEU A 87 -54.67 -26.49 -8.45
N TRP A 88 -54.75 -27.63 -9.15
CA TRP A 88 -54.32 -28.92 -8.62
C TRP A 88 -52.80 -28.99 -8.39
N SER A 89 -51.99 -28.59 -9.37
CA SER A 89 -50.52 -28.60 -9.22
C SER A 89 -50.04 -27.59 -8.18
N ILE A 90 -50.71 -26.44 -8.10
CA ILE A 90 -50.47 -25.42 -7.06
C ILE A 90 -50.82 -26.00 -5.68
N GLY A 91 -51.98 -26.65 -5.55
CA GLY A 91 -52.39 -27.29 -4.30
C GLY A 91 -51.41 -28.36 -3.84
N GLN A 92 -50.99 -29.26 -4.74
CA GLN A 92 -49.99 -30.27 -4.45
C GLN A 92 -48.65 -29.67 -4.00
N HIS A 93 -48.24 -28.57 -4.61
CA HIS A 93 -46.98 -27.91 -4.28
C HIS A 93 -46.97 -27.31 -2.86
N TYR A 94 -48.09 -26.70 -2.46
CA TYR A 94 -48.25 -26.04 -1.16
C TYR A 94 -48.94 -26.92 -0.10
N GLY A 95 -49.26 -28.18 -0.43
CA GLY A 95 -49.93 -29.11 0.47
C GLY A 95 -51.36 -28.71 0.85
N VAL A 96 -52.09 -28.04 -0.06
CA VAL A 96 -53.47 -27.56 0.12
C VAL A 96 -54.38 -28.12 -0.98
N THR A 97 -55.70 -28.10 -0.76
CA THR A 97 -56.69 -28.57 -1.73
C THR A 97 -57.05 -27.49 -2.75
N VAL A 98 -57.61 -27.92 -3.89
CA VAL A 98 -58.11 -26.99 -4.93
C VAL A 98 -59.23 -26.13 -4.34
N GLU A 99 -60.11 -26.72 -3.54
CA GLU A 99 -61.22 -26.05 -2.88
C GLU A 99 -60.75 -24.93 -1.96
N GLU A 100 -59.71 -25.17 -1.16
CA GLU A 100 -59.11 -24.16 -0.29
C GLU A 100 -58.52 -22.98 -1.09
N ILE A 101 -57.81 -23.26 -2.18
CA ILE A 101 -57.26 -22.22 -3.06
C ILE A 101 -58.39 -21.37 -3.65
N LYS A 102 -59.48 -22.01 -4.09
CA LYS A 102 -60.65 -21.33 -4.64
C LYS A 102 -61.34 -20.47 -3.59
N GLU A 103 -61.50 -20.98 -2.38
CA GLU A 103 -62.13 -20.25 -1.27
C GLU A 103 -61.34 -18.99 -0.90
N TRP A 104 -60.01 -19.09 -0.78
CA TRP A 104 -59.17 -17.94 -0.39
C TRP A 104 -59.11 -16.84 -1.45
N ASN A 105 -59.33 -17.20 -2.72
CA ASN A 105 -59.20 -16.30 -3.86
C ASN A 105 -60.54 -15.96 -4.52
N GLY A 106 -61.66 -16.46 -3.98
CA GLY A 106 -63.00 -16.21 -4.52
C GLY A 106 -63.22 -16.78 -5.92
N LEU A 107 -62.57 -17.90 -6.26
CA LEU A 107 -62.66 -18.51 -7.58
C LEU A 107 -63.89 -19.41 -7.70
N THR A 108 -64.64 -19.26 -8.79
CA THR A 108 -65.81 -20.11 -9.10
C THR A 108 -65.49 -21.22 -10.10
N SER A 109 -64.30 -21.21 -10.70
CA SER A 109 -63.84 -22.13 -11.74
C SER A 109 -62.41 -22.60 -11.44
N ASP A 110 -62.00 -23.68 -12.11
CA ASP A 110 -60.64 -24.24 -12.01
C ASP A 110 -59.68 -23.67 -13.06
N LEU A 111 -60.18 -22.79 -13.93
CA LEU A 111 -59.39 -22.13 -14.96
C LEU A 111 -58.47 -21.07 -14.35
N VAL A 112 -57.18 -21.17 -14.69
CA VAL A 112 -56.12 -20.25 -14.24
C VAL A 112 -55.32 -19.75 -15.42
N PHE A 113 -54.81 -18.53 -15.35
CA PHE A 113 -54.03 -17.90 -16.41
C PHE A 113 -52.62 -17.53 -15.92
N PRO A 114 -51.57 -17.70 -16.75
CA PRO A 114 -50.22 -17.27 -16.40
C PRO A 114 -50.17 -15.78 -16.04
N GLY A 115 -49.54 -15.47 -14.91
CA GLY A 115 -49.44 -14.13 -14.34
C GLY A 115 -50.51 -13.79 -13.30
N GLU A 116 -51.54 -14.63 -13.11
CA GLU A 116 -52.46 -14.50 -12.00
C GLU A 116 -51.77 -14.70 -10.66
N GLN A 117 -52.27 -14.06 -9.60
CA GLN A 117 -51.71 -14.16 -8.26
C GLN A 117 -52.75 -14.77 -7.33
N PHE A 118 -52.41 -15.90 -6.70
CA PHE A 118 -53.25 -16.57 -5.73
C PHE A 118 -52.65 -16.52 -4.33
N LYS A 119 -53.48 -16.12 -3.36
CA LYS A 119 -53.18 -16.21 -1.94
C LYS A 119 -53.35 -17.65 -1.49
N ILE A 120 -52.28 -18.21 -0.94
CA ILE A 120 -52.20 -19.57 -0.43
C ILE A 120 -51.94 -19.46 1.07
N LYS A 121 -52.89 -19.91 1.89
CA LYS A 121 -52.74 -19.89 3.34
C LYS A 121 -52.19 -21.23 3.80
N THR A 122 -50.92 -21.28 4.20
CA THR A 122 -50.35 -22.53 4.72
C THR A 122 -50.42 -22.49 6.24
N ALA A 123 -51.46 -23.15 6.77
CA ALA A 123 -51.63 -23.39 8.19
C ALA A 123 -51.94 -24.87 8.39
N GLN A 124 -50.94 -25.62 8.87
CA GLN A 124 -51.09 -26.88 9.60
C GLN A 124 -51.69 -28.06 8.83
N ALA A 125 -50.82 -28.84 8.18
CA ALA A 125 -51.10 -30.23 7.82
C ALA A 125 -51.01 -31.11 9.08
N ALA A 126 -52.16 -31.49 9.62
CA ALA A 126 -52.32 -32.68 10.44
C ALA A 126 -53.70 -33.29 10.21
N GLN A 127 -53.81 -34.18 9.21
CA GLN A 127 -54.41 -35.52 9.34
C GLN A 127 -54.53 -36.25 8.00
N SER A 128 -53.98 -37.46 7.97
CA SER A 128 -54.22 -38.50 6.98
C SER A 128 -55.62 -39.11 7.16
N GLN A 129 -56.43 -39.21 6.11
CA GLN A 129 -57.53 -40.19 5.93
C GLN A 129 -57.71 -40.43 4.42
N THR A 130 -57.31 -41.59 3.88
CA THR A 130 -58.17 -42.74 3.55
C THR A 130 -59.54 -42.38 2.94
N ALA A 131 -59.72 -42.66 1.64
CA ALA A 131 -61.02 -42.85 1.02
C ALA A 131 -61.13 -44.25 0.40
N SER A 132 -61.90 -45.09 1.07
CA SER A 132 -62.40 -46.40 0.63
C SER A 132 -63.58 -46.27 -0.35
N ALA A 133 -63.71 -47.25 -1.24
CA ALA A 133 -64.81 -47.50 -2.19
C ALA A 133 -66.21 -47.60 -1.55
N PRO A 134 -67.29 -47.70 -2.36
CA PRO A 134 -67.96 -49.01 -2.41
C PRO A 134 -68.50 -49.47 -3.77
N VAL A 135 -68.53 -50.80 -3.90
CA VAL A 135 -69.20 -51.64 -4.91
C VAL A 135 -70.72 -51.65 -4.65
N ALA A 136 -71.55 -51.78 -5.70
CA ALA A 136 -72.95 -52.21 -5.57
C ALA A 136 -73.32 -53.31 -6.60
N LYS A 137 -74.15 -54.24 -6.12
CA LYS A 137 -74.42 -55.60 -6.57
C LYS A 137 -75.76 -55.70 -7.33
N ALA A 138 -75.95 -56.80 -8.06
CA ALA A 138 -76.93 -57.05 -9.13
C ALA A 138 -78.40 -57.45 -8.76
N ALA A 139 -79.26 -57.36 -9.81
CA ALA A 139 -80.44 -58.17 -10.23
C ALA A 139 -81.85 -57.85 -9.65
N PRO A 140 -83.02 -58.14 -10.34
CA PRO A 140 -83.24 -59.08 -11.47
C PRO A 140 -84.20 -58.66 -12.65
N GLN A 141 -84.08 -59.47 -13.72
CA GLN A 141 -84.83 -59.75 -14.99
C GLN A 141 -86.23 -59.14 -15.34
N ALA A 142 -86.41 -58.86 -16.65
CA ALA A 142 -87.63 -59.14 -17.43
C ALA A 142 -87.28 -59.51 -18.90
N GLN A 143 -87.85 -60.59 -19.42
CA GLN A 143 -87.58 -61.20 -20.74
C GLN A 143 -88.51 -60.62 -21.84
N GLN A 144 -87.94 -60.21 -22.97
CA GLN A 144 -88.60 -59.98 -24.28
C GLN A 144 -87.55 -60.21 -25.42
N PRO A 145 -87.94 -60.37 -26.70
CA PRO A 145 -87.38 -61.40 -27.61
C PRO A 145 -85.90 -61.22 -28.05
N GLN A 146 -85.13 -62.30 -27.96
CA GLN A 146 -83.65 -62.34 -27.96
C GLN A 146 -82.91 -62.07 -29.28
N THR A 147 -83.57 -61.92 -30.42
CA THR A 147 -82.86 -61.75 -31.71
C THR A 147 -82.62 -60.30 -32.13
N ALA A 148 -83.44 -59.34 -31.68
CA ALA A 148 -83.25 -57.92 -31.99
C ALA A 148 -82.32 -57.21 -30.97
N GLN A 149 -82.36 -57.61 -29.70
CA GLN A 149 -81.49 -57.05 -28.66
C GLN A 149 -80.02 -57.48 -28.81
N ALA A 150 -79.73 -58.72 -29.21
CA ALA A 150 -78.35 -59.16 -29.44
C ALA A 150 -77.67 -58.42 -30.60
N GLN A 151 -78.41 -58.08 -31.66
CA GLN A 151 -77.89 -57.29 -32.78
C GLN A 151 -77.70 -55.81 -32.40
N GLN A 152 -78.60 -55.23 -31.60
CA GLN A 152 -78.41 -53.87 -31.07
C GLN A 152 -77.28 -53.77 -30.04
N GLU A 153 -77.08 -54.80 -29.21
CA GLU A 153 -75.99 -54.84 -28.23
C GLU A 153 -74.64 -55.08 -28.89
N GLN A 154 -74.56 -55.93 -29.93
CA GLN A 154 -73.35 -56.06 -30.74
C GLN A 154 -73.02 -54.77 -31.51
N ALA A 155 -74.02 -54.09 -32.09
CA ALA A 155 -73.81 -52.80 -32.75
C ALA A 155 -73.37 -51.72 -31.76
N ALA A 156 -73.94 -51.70 -30.54
CA ALA A 156 -73.54 -50.77 -29.49
C ALA A 156 -72.11 -51.07 -28.96
N GLN A 157 -71.73 -52.34 -28.83
CA GLN A 157 -70.38 -52.76 -28.45
C GLN A 157 -69.34 -52.39 -29.53
N GLU A 158 -69.66 -52.59 -30.81
CA GLU A 158 -68.79 -52.20 -31.92
C GLU A 158 -68.63 -50.67 -32.02
N GLN A 159 -69.73 -49.92 -31.83
CA GLN A 159 -69.69 -48.46 -31.79
C GLN A 159 -68.87 -47.95 -30.59
N THR A 160 -69.04 -48.56 -29.41
CA THR A 160 -68.25 -48.22 -28.22
C THR A 160 -66.77 -48.52 -28.40
N GLN A 161 -66.41 -49.64 -29.05
CA GLN A 161 -65.01 -49.96 -29.37
C GLN A 161 -64.41 -48.95 -30.33
N LYS A 162 -65.12 -48.56 -31.39
CA LYS A 162 -64.65 -47.53 -32.33
C LYS A 162 -64.47 -46.17 -31.65
N GLU A 163 -65.37 -45.80 -30.74
CA GLU A 163 -65.27 -44.55 -29.97
C GLU A 163 -64.12 -44.58 -28.96
N GLN A 164 -63.86 -45.73 -28.32
CA GLN A 164 -62.69 -45.94 -27.45
C GLN A 164 -61.37 -45.91 -28.23
N GLU A 165 -61.32 -46.54 -29.41
CA GLU A 165 -60.14 -46.51 -30.29
C GLU A 165 -59.86 -45.09 -30.78
N GLN A 166 -60.89 -44.35 -31.19
CA GLN A 166 -60.76 -42.95 -31.59
C GLN A 166 -60.30 -42.04 -30.44
N ALA A 167 -60.83 -42.25 -29.22
CA ALA A 167 -60.38 -41.54 -28.03
C ALA A 167 -58.93 -41.87 -27.67
N GLN A 168 -58.50 -43.13 -27.84
CA GLN A 168 -57.13 -43.55 -27.59
C GLN A 168 -56.14 -42.93 -28.59
N VAL A 169 -56.50 -42.88 -29.87
CA VAL A 169 -55.71 -42.20 -30.92
C VAL A 169 -55.62 -40.70 -30.62
N ALA A 170 -56.73 -40.04 -30.27
CA ALA A 170 -56.72 -38.62 -29.92
C ALA A 170 -55.84 -38.33 -28.68
N ALA A 171 -55.88 -39.19 -27.67
CA ALA A 171 -55.03 -39.07 -26.49
C ALA A 171 -53.54 -39.28 -26.82
N GLN A 172 -53.21 -40.23 -27.70
CA GLN A 172 -51.84 -40.43 -28.17
C GLN A 172 -51.32 -39.25 -28.98
N GLU A 173 -52.12 -38.68 -29.87
CA GLU A 173 -51.77 -37.48 -30.63
C GLU A 173 -51.56 -36.27 -29.72
N GLN A 174 -52.41 -36.10 -28.70
CA GLN A 174 -52.24 -35.01 -27.73
C GLN A 174 -50.94 -35.20 -26.92
N ALA A 175 -50.67 -36.41 -26.43
CA ALA A 175 -49.44 -36.70 -25.70
C ALA A 175 -48.19 -36.48 -26.55
N GLN A 176 -48.22 -36.82 -27.85
CA GLN A 176 -47.12 -36.54 -28.77
C GLN A 176 -46.91 -35.04 -28.98
N LYS A 177 -47.99 -34.26 -29.17
CA LYS A 177 -47.89 -32.80 -29.29
C LYS A 177 -47.35 -32.14 -28.03
N GLU A 178 -47.74 -32.61 -26.86
CA GLU A 178 -47.22 -32.13 -25.58
C GLU A 178 -45.74 -32.46 -25.40
N GLN A 179 -45.31 -33.67 -25.78
CA GLN A 179 -43.89 -34.05 -25.78
C GLN A 179 -43.07 -33.20 -26.76
N GLU A 180 -43.57 -32.95 -27.96
CA GLU A 180 -42.91 -32.10 -28.96
C GLU A 180 -42.78 -30.66 -28.44
N GLN A 181 -43.85 -30.09 -27.88
CA GLN A 181 -43.80 -28.75 -27.28
C GLN A 181 -42.84 -28.67 -26.10
N ALA A 182 -42.80 -29.69 -25.25
CA ALA A 182 -41.84 -29.76 -24.14
C ALA A 182 -40.39 -29.85 -24.65
N GLN A 183 -40.14 -30.60 -25.73
CA GLN A 183 -38.83 -30.72 -26.34
C GLN A 183 -38.37 -29.41 -26.97
N VAL A 184 -39.25 -28.69 -27.67
CA VAL A 184 -38.95 -27.37 -28.25
C VAL A 184 -38.66 -26.36 -27.13
N ALA A 185 -39.48 -26.33 -26.07
CA ALA A 185 -39.27 -25.43 -24.94
C ALA A 185 -37.92 -25.72 -24.22
N ALA A 186 -37.56 -27.00 -24.06
CA ALA A 186 -36.27 -27.39 -23.49
C ALA A 186 -35.09 -26.98 -24.38
N GLN A 187 -35.22 -27.12 -25.71
CA GLN A 187 -34.19 -26.66 -26.66
C GLN A 187 -34.03 -25.14 -26.65
N GLU A 188 -35.13 -24.39 -26.61
CA GLU A 188 -35.09 -22.92 -26.50
C GLU A 188 -34.44 -22.46 -25.19
N GLN A 189 -34.76 -23.14 -24.07
CA GLN A 189 -34.13 -22.84 -22.79
C GLN A 189 -32.62 -23.13 -22.84
N ALA A 190 -32.22 -24.28 -23.37
CA ALA A 190 -30.81 -24.64 -23.50
C ALA A 190 -30.03 -23.64 -24.40
N GLN A 191 -30.65 -23.17 -25.49
CA GLN A 191 -30.05 -22.14 -26.34
C GLN A 191 -29.89 -20.80 -25.61
N LYS A 192 -30.89 -20.36 -24.85
CA LYS A 192 -30.80 -19.13 -24.05
C LYS A 192 -29.73 -19.24 -22.97
N GLU A 193 -29.61 -20.38 -22.30
CA GLU A 193 -28.56 -20.62 -21.31
C GLU A 193 -27.17 -20.62 -21.96
N GLN A 194 -27.02 -21.21 -23.15
CA GLN A 194 -25.77 -21.17 -23.91
C GLN A 194 -25.40 -19.75 -24.34
N GLU A 195 -26.37 -18.96 -24.82
CA GLU A 195 -26.16 -17.57 -25.20
C GLU A 195 -25.75 -16.70 -24.00
N GLN A 196 -26.42 -16.88 -22.85
CA GLN A 196 -26.06 -16.20 -21.61
C GLN A 196 -24.67 -16.60 -21.12
N ALA A 197 -24.31 -17.88 -21.20
CA ALA A 197 -22.97 -18.34 -20.84
C ALA A 197 -21.90 -17.76 -21.76
N GLN A 198 -22.16 -17.67 -23.07
CA GLN A 198 -21.25 -17.03 -24.03
C GLN A 198 -21.10 -15.53 -23.76
N ALA A 199 -22.20 -14.83 -23.52
CA ALA A 199 -22.18 -13.41 -23.18
C ALA A 199 -21.42 -13.15 -21.86
N ALA A 200 -21.61 -14.01 -20.86
CA ALA A 200 -20.88 -13.94 -19.59
C ALA A 200 -19.37 -14.19 -19.79
N ALA A 201 -18.99 -15.18 -20.60
CA ALA A 201 -17.60 -15.48 -20.91
C ALA A 201 -16.92 -14.32 -21.68
N GLN A 202 -17.63 -13.72 -22.64
CA GLN A 202 -17.13 -12.53 -23.36
C GLN A 202 -16.98 -11.32 -22.44
N ALA A 203 -17.93 -11.10 -21.54
CA ALA A 203 -17.85 -10.02 -20.54
C ALA A 203 -16.66 -10.23 -19.59
N GLN A 204 -16.40 -11.46 -19.14
CA GLN A 204 -15.24 -11.80 -18.32
C GLN A 204 -13.92 -11.58 -19.08
N ALA A 205 -13.83 -12.03 -20.34
CA ALA A 205 -12.65 -11.81 -21.18
C ALA A 205 -12.38 -10.32 -21.42
N ALA A 206 -13.43 -9.52 -21.64
CA ALA A 206 -13.32 -8.06 -21.77
C ALA A 206 -12.85 -7.41 -20.46
N GLN A 207 -13.36 -7.85 -19.30
CA GLN A 207 -12.88 -7.37 -17.99
C GLN A 207 -11.41 -7.72 -17.76
N GLU A 208 -10.98 -8.94 -18.09
CA GLU A 208 -9.58 -9.35 -17.98
C GLU A 208 -8.66 -8.53 -18.90
N GLN A 209 -9.12 -8.23 -20.12
CA GLN A 209 -8.37 -7.39 -21.05
C GLN A 209 -8.21 -5.96 -20.52
N VAL A 210 -9.28 -5.35 -20.00
CA VAL A 210 -9.22 -4.02 -19.37
C VAL A 210 -8.28 -4.02 -18.17
N GLN A 211 -8.30 -5.06 -17.34
CA GLN A 211 -7.39 -5.18 -16.21
C GLN A 211 -5.93 -5.28 -16.66
N LYS A 212 -5.63 -6.11 -17.68
CA LYS A 212 -4.27 -6.20 -18.24
C LYS A 212 -3.79 -4.88 -18.82
N GLU A 213 -4.66 -4.13 -19.50
CA GLU A 213 -4.33 -2.82 -20.05
C GLU A 213 -4.05 -1.80 -18.93
N GLN A 214 -4.85 -1.82 -17.85
CA GLN A 214 -4.60 -0.98 -16.67
C GLN A 214 -3.28 -1.33 -15.98
N GLU A 215 -2.95 -2.62 -15.81
CA GLU A 215 -1.68 -3.06 -15.24
C GLU A 215 -0.49 -2.64 -16.11
N GLN A 216 -0.60 -2.77 -17.43
CA GLN A 216 0.42 -2.29 -18.36
C GLN A 216 0.59 -0.77 -18.33
N ALA A 217 -0.51 -0.01 -18.26
CA ALA A 217 -0.47 1.44 -18.15
C ALA A 217 0.18 1.89 -16.84
N GLN A 218 -0.13 1.22 -15.72
CA GLN A 218 0.50 1.48 -14.43
C GLN A 218 2.00 1.17 -14.45
N ALA A 219 2.39 0.03 -15.01
CA ALA A 219 3.80 -0.34 -15.15
C ALA A 219 4.57 0.66 -16.04
N ALA A 220 3.97 1.13 -17.13
CA ALA A 220 4.55 2.14 -18.00
C ALA A 220 4.73 3.49 -17.27
N ALA A 221 3.72 3.93 -16.51
CA ALA A 221 3.79 5.16 -15.72
C ALA A 221 4.88 5.08 -14.63
N GLN A 222 5.00 3.94 -13.95
CA GLN A 222 6.06 3.72 -12.96
C GLN A 222 7.46 3.73 -13.59
N ALA A 223 7.61 3.11 -14.77
CA ALA A 223 8.88 3.13 -15.50
C ALA A 223 9.27 4.56 -15.93
N GLN A 224 8.30 5.35 -16.40
CA GLN A 224 8.53 6.76 -16.74
C GLN A 224 8.94 7.59 -15.51
N ALA A 225 8.25 7.43 -14.38
CA ALA A 225 8.61 8.12 -13.14
C ALA A 225 10.01 7.76 -12.64
N ALA A 226 10.40 6.47 -12.74
CA ALA A 226 11.74 6.03 -12.38
C ALA A 226 12.82 6.61 -13.32
N GLN A 227 12.54 6.70 -14.62
CA GLN A 227 13.44 7.36 -15.58
C GLN A 227 13.60 8.85 -15.29
N GLU A 228 12.52 9.56 -14.99
CA GLU A 228 12.57 10.99 -14.63
C GLU A 228 13.36 11.22 -13.34
N GLN A 229 13.17 10.36 -12.33
CA GLN A 229 13.93 10.43 -11.08
C GLN A 229 15.43 10.20 -11.33
N ALA A 230 15.79 9.19 -12.11
CA ALA A 230 17.18 8.90 -12.45
C ALA A 230 17.84 10.07 -13.21
N GLN A 231 17.10 10.74 -14.12
CA GLN A 231 17.60 11.93 -14.81
C GLN A 231 17.85 13.09 -13.84
N LYS A 232 16.93 13.36 -12.90
CA LYS A 232 17.11 14.40 -11.87
C LYS A 232 18.30 14.11 -10.97
N GLU A 233 18.50 12.87 -10.56
CA GLU A 233 19.65 12.46 -9.75
C GLU A 233 20.97 12.65 -10.53
N GLN A 234 20.98 12.31 -11.83
CA GLN A 234 22.14 12.54 -12.69
C GLN A 234 22.46 14.03 -12.87
N GLU A 235 21.44 14.88 -13.07
CA GLU A 235 21.60 16.33 -13.18
C GLU A 235 22.12 16.94 -11.88
N GLN A 236 21.60 16.52 -10.72
CA GLN A 236 22.09 16.95 -9.42
C GLN A 236 23.54 16.52 -9.17
N ALA A 237 23.89 15.29 -9.54
CA ALA A 237 25.27 14.80 -9.43
C ALA A 237 26.23 15.60 -10.32
N GLN A 238 25.82 15.95 -11.55
CA GLN A 238 26.61 16.81 -12.44
C GLN A 238 26.76 18.23 -11.88
N ALA A 239 25.69 18.83 -11.36
CA ALA A 239 25.74 20.14 -10.74
C ALA A 239 26.66 20.16 -9.51
N ALA A 240 26.60 19.11 -8.67
CA ALA A 240 27.48 18.96 -7.52
C ALA A 240 28.95 18.82 -7.93
N ALA A 241 29.25 18.03 -8.96
CA ALA A 241 30.60 17.86 -9.48
C ALA A 241 31.16 19.18 -10.06
N GLN A 242 30.34 19.95 -10.79
CA GLN A 242 30.73 21.26 -11.30
C GLN A 242 30.99 22.26 -10.16
N ALA A 243 30.16 22.27 -9.12
CA ALA A 243 30.37 23.12 -7.96
C ALA A 243 31.67 22.79 -7.22
N GLN A 244 31.99 21.49 -7.07
CA GLN A 244 33.25 21.05 -6.48
C GLN A 244 34.46 21.47 -7.32
N ALA A 245 34.40 21.30 -8.64
CA ALA A 245 35.47 21.72 -9.53
C ALA A 245 35.71 23.24 -9.47
N ALA A 246 34.64 24.05 -9.42
CA ALA A 246 34.73 25.49 -9.27
C ALA A 246 35.37 25.90 -7.93
N GLN A 247 35.01 25.21 -6.83
CA GLN A 247 35.64 25.44 -5.52
C GLN A 247 37.13 25.09 -5.53
N GLU A 248 37.51 23.96 -6.14
CA GLU A 248 38.91 23.56 -6.24
C GLU A 248 39.73 24.57 -7.06
N GLN A 249 39.18 25.07 -8.17
CA GLN A 249 39.83 26.11 -8.96
C GLN A 249 40.00 27.40 -8.16
N ALA A 250 38.96 27.86 -7.45
CA ALA A 250 39.05 29.05 -6.62
C ALA A 250 40.12 28.92 -5.51
N GLN A 251 40.24 27.74 -4.90
CA GLN A 251 41.29 27.47 -3.91
C GLN A 251 42.70 27.51 -4.53
N LYS A 252 42.88 26.94 -5.72
CA LYS A 252 44.16 27.00 -6.45
C LYS A 252 44.55 28.43 -6.80
N GLU A 253 43.60 29.24 -7.26
CA GLU A 253 43.82 30.67 -7.55
C GLU A 253 44.19 31.46 -6.30
N GLN A 254 43.50 31.23 -5.17
CA GLN A 254 43.87 31.85 -3.89
C GLN A 254 45.26 31.44 -3.40
N ALA A 255 45.61 30.15 -3.51
CA ALA A 255 46.94 29.67 -3.13
C ALA A 255 48.05 30.30 -4.00
N ALA A 256 47.82 30.43 -5.31
CA ALA A 256 48.76 31.08 -6.22
C ALA A 256 48.95 32.57 -5.88
N GLN A 257 47.87 33.28 -5.55
CA GLN A 257 47.93 34.69 -5.10
C GLN A 257 48.72 34.84 -3.79
N GLN A 258 48.50 33.95 -2.81
CA GLN A 258 49.24 33.95 -1.55
C GLN A 258 50.74 33.71 -1.77
N GLN A 259 51.11 32.78 -2.65
CA GLN A 259 52.52 32.53 -3.00
C GLN A 259 53.17 33.75 -3.67
N GLN A 260 52.48 34.44 -4.58
CA GLN A 260 52.97 35.67 -5.19
C GLN A 260 53.18 36.78 -4.16
N GLN A 261 52.23 36.97 -3.24
CA GLN A 261 52.36 37.96 -2.17
C GLN A 261 53.53 37.65 -1.24
N ALA A 262 53.72 36.39 -0.85
CA ALA A 262 54.85 35.98 -0.01
C ALA A 262 56.21 36.22 -0.71
N ALA A 263 56.31 35.94 -2.00
CA ALA A 263 57.52 36.21 -2.79
C ALA A 263 57.84 37.71 -2.87
N GLN A 264 56.83 38.57 -3.03
CA GLN A 264 57.01 40.03 -3.03
C GLN A 264 57.50 40.54 -1.66
N GLN A 265 56.98 40.01 -0.56
CA GLN A 265 57.44 40.37 0.80
C GLN A 265 58.90 39.96 1.05
N GLN A 266 59.33 38.78 0.57
CA GLN A 266 60.73 38.35 0.67
C GLN A 266 61.69 39.22 -0.16
N GLN A 267 61.26 39.68 -1.34
CA GLN A 267 62.06 40.63 -2.14
C GLN A 267 62.21 41.98 -1.45
N GLN A 268 61.18 42.50 -0.78
CA GLN A 268 61.27 43.76 -0.05
C GLN A 268 62.19 43.68 1.17
N GLN A 269 62.17 42.57 1.93
CA GLN A 269 63.08 42.36 3.06
C GLN A 269 64.56 42.29 2.63
N SER A 270 64.86 41.62 1.53
CA SER A 270 66.25 41.51 1.03
C SER A 270 66.81 42.85 0.53
N GLN A 271 65.96 43.76 0.01
CA GLN A 271 66.37 45.10 -0.40
C GLN A 271 66.66 46.04 0.79
N GLN A 272 65.89 45.94 1.88
CA GLN A 272 66.16 46.70 3.11
C GLN A 272 67.49 46.32 3.76
N GLN A 273 67.85 45.03 3.74
CA GLN A 273 69.09 44.52 4.33
C GLN A 273 70.36 44.98 3.58
N ALA A 274 70.23 45.46 2.34
CA ALA A 274 71.34 45.93 1.51
C ALA A 274 71.65 47.44 1.62
N SER A 275 70.80 48.25 2.28
CA SER A 275 70.98 49.71 2.31
C SER A 275 71.97 50.22 3.39
N GLY A 276 72.47 49.32 4.24
CA GLY A 276 73.30 49.69 5.38
C GLY A 276 74.79 49.92 5.07
N LYS A 277 75.43 50.87 5.77
CA LYS A 277 76.87 51.12 5.67
C LYS A 277 77.63 49.87 6.14
N SER A 278 78.30 49.20 5.19
CA SER A 278 79.06 47.98 5.45
C SER A 278 80.53 48.29 5.72
N MET A 279 81.15 47.54 6.62
CA MET A 279 82.59 47.57 6.88
C MET A 279 83.12 46.21 7.34
N THR A 280 84.41 45.97 7.18
CA THR A 280 85.09 44.78 7.72
C THR A 280 85.69 45.11 9.06
N VAL A 281 85.41 44.28 10.06
CA VAL A 281 85.90 44.43 11.44
C VAL A 281 86.53 43.13 11.93
N GLU A 282 87.48 43.23 12.86
CA GLU A 282 87.89 42.07 13.65
C GLU A 282 86.84 41.84 14.75
N ALA A 283 86.19 40.69 14.74
CA ALA A 283 85.22 40.28 15.75
C ALA A 283 85.80 39.22 16.67
N THR A 284 85.66 39.47 17.97
CA THR A 284 85.83 38.48 19.04
C THR A 284 84.48 38.20 19.68
N ALA A 285 84.42 37.31 20.67
CA ALA A 285 83.22 37.09 21.47
C ALA A 285 83.50 37.20 22.97
N TYR A 286 82.52 37.69 23.71
CA TYR A 286 82.55 37.79 25.17
C TYR A 286 81.30 37.16 25.80
N THR A 287 81.44 36.79 27.07
CA THR A 287 80.35 36.24 27.89
C THR A 287 80.10 37.16 29.08
N ALA A 288 78.89 37.10 29.64
CA ALA A 288 78.51 37.92 30.79
C ALA A 288 79.00 37.35 32.13
N ASN A 289 79.58 36.14 32.11
CA ASN A 289 79.87 35.32 33.29
C ASN A 289 81.37 35.20 33.59
N CYS A 290 82.14 36.28 33.38
CA CYS A 290 83.54 36.37 33.78
C CYS A 290 83.71 36.84 35.24
N ALA A 291 84.81 36.42 35.87
CA ALA A 291 85.16 36.82 37.24
C ALA A 291 85.35 38.35 37.32
N GLY A 292 84.51 39.02 38.13
CA GLY A 292 84.49 40.48 38.25
C GLY A 292 83.58 41.23 37.27
N CYS A 293 82.89 40.53 36.37
CA CYS A 293 82.02 41.15 35.38
C CYS A 293 80.60 41.41 35.92
N SER A 294 80.15 42.67 35.81
CA SER A 294 78.79 43.08 36.20
C SER A 294 77.71 42.42 35.32
N GLY A 295 78.04 42.09 34.07
CA GLY A 295 77.10 41.55 33.08
C GLY A 295 76.10 42.59 32.57
N THR A 296 76.39 43.88 32.75
CA THR A 296 75.56 44.99 32.29
C THR A 296 76.32 45.77 31.23
N THR A 297 75.69 46.00 30.07
CA THR A 297 76.30 46.75 28.96
C THR A 297 76.35 48.26 29.21
N ALA A 298 77.13 48.99 28.42
CA ALA A 298 77.19 50.46 28.45
C ALA A 298 75.83 51.16 28.29
N THR A 299 74.89 50.56 27.55
CA THR A 299 73.51 51.07 27.39
C THR A 299 72.54 50.59 28.49
N GLY A 300 73.02 49.81 29.47
CA GLY A 300 72.25 49.36 30.62
C GLY A 300 71.55 48.01 30.45
N VAL A 301 71.83 47.26 29.40
CA VAL A 301 71.22 45.94 29.18
C VAL A 301 71.87 44.91 30.12
N ASN A 302 71.06 44.25 30.95
CA ASN A 302 71.52 43.16 31.81
C ASN A 302 71.53 41.83 31.04
N LEU A 303 72.73 41.37 30.68
CA LEU A 303 72.95 40.17 29.87
C LEU A 303 72.82 38.87 30.65
N LYS A 304 72.95 38.91 31.99
CA LYS A 304 72.67 37.73 32.84
C LYS A 304 71.17 37.43 32.91
N SER A 305 70.35 38.47 32.87
CA SER A 305 68.88 38.35 32.82
C SER A 305 68.36 38.12 31.40
N ASN A 306 69.15 38.48 30.39
CA ASN A 306 68.80 38.34 28.97
C ASN A 306 69.92 37.58 28.21
N PRO A 307 70.17 36.30 28.54
CA PRO A 307 71.30 35.54 27.99
C PRO A 307 71.21 35.29 26.47
N ASN A 308 70.03 35.50 25.88
CA ASN A 308 69.79 35.37 24.44
C ASN A 308 69.75 36.73 23.71
N GLN A 309 69.99 37.84 24.43
CA GLN A 309 70.03 39.14 23.80
C GLN A 309 71.18 39.19 22.80
N ARG A 310 70.95 39.69 21.57
CA ARG A 310 72.02 39.87 20.59
C ARG A 310 72.56 41.30 20.67
N VAL A 311 73.58 41.48 21.48
CA VAL A 311 74.31 42.75 21.58
C VAL A 311 75.76 42.58 21.15
N ILE A 312 76.35 43.68 20.71
CA ILE A 312 77.79 43.75 20.45
C ILE A 312 78.41 44.91 21.22
N ALA A 313 79.66 44.74 21.62
CA ALA A 313 80.52 45.82 22.05
C ALA A 313 81.20 46.45 20.83
N VAL A 314 81.22 47.78 20.77
CA VAL A 314 81.78 48.54 19.65
C VAL A 314 82.61 49.71 20.12
N ASP A 315 83.34 50.33 19.20
CA ASP A 315 83.81 51.70 19.36
C ASP A 315 82.70 52.68 18.94
N PRO A 316 82.11 53.47 19.86
CA PRO A 316 81.03 54.41 19.55
C PRO A 316 81.37 55.47 18.51
N SER A 317 82.67 55.75 18.29
CA SER A 317 83.11 56.70 17.25
C SER A 317 83.03 56.10 15.83
N VAL A 318 82.94 54.77 15.73
CA VAL A 318 82.85 54.02 14.47
C VAL A 318 81.43 53.49 14.25
N ILE A 319 80.82 52.91 15.28
CA ILE A 319 79.42 52.45 15.27
C ILE A 319 78.75 53.03 16.52
N PRO A 320 77.85 54.02 16.39
CA PRO A 320 77.18 54.62 17.53
C PRO A 320 76.45 53.58 18.39
N LEU A 321 76.42 53.79 19.71
CA LEU A 321 75.59 52.98 20.59
C LEU A 321 74.10 53.15 20.24
N GLY A 322 73.36 52.05 20.26
CA GLY A 322 71.97 51.96 19.84
C GLY A 322 71.78 51.56 18.38
N SER A 323 72.81 51.64 17.53
CA SER A 323 72.71 51.22 16.13
C SER A 323 72.32 49.76 16.01
N LYS A 324 71.44 49.45 15.05
CA LYS A 324 71.13 48.08 14.66
C LYS A 324 72.11 47.65 13.58
N VAL A 325 72.69 46.48 13.76
CA VAL A 325 73.70 45.95 12.87
C VAL A 325 73.37 44.54 12.47
N TYR A 326 73.79 44.14 11.28
CA TYR A 326 73.90 42.75 10.87
C TYR A 326 75.36 42.35 10.86
N VAL A 327 75.75 41.39 11.70
CA VAL A 327 77.09 40.84 11.75
C VAL A 327 77.08 39.51 11.00
N GLU A 328 77.90 39.40 9.96
CA GLU A 328 78.04 38.17 9.19
C GLU A 328 78.38 36.98 10.09
N GLY A 329 77.60 35.91 9.99
CA GLY A 329 77.76 34.70 10.81
C GLY A 329 77.19 34.79 12.24
N TYR A 330 76.84 35.97 12.74
CA TYR A 330 76.24 36.16 14.06
C TYR A 330 74.76 36.61 14.01
N GLY A 331 74.35 37.33 12.96
CA GLY A 331 72.98 37.80 12.75
C GLY A 331 72.78 39.26 13.16
N GLN A 332 71.50 39.67 13.30
CA GLN A 332 71.16 41.03 13.71
C GLN A 332 71.46 41.25 15.20
N ALA A 333 72.04 42.40 15.53
CA ALA A 333 72.41 42.76 16.89
C ALA A 333 72.28 44.26 17.12
N VAL A 334 72.32 44.66 18.39
CA VAL A 334 72.35 46.08 18.78
C VAL A 334 73.74 46.42 19.33
N ALA A 335 74.31 47.53 18.86
CA ALA A 335 75.51 48.13 19.44
C ALA A 335 75.18 48.66 20.85
N ALA A 336 75.30 47.82 21.86
CA ALA A 336 74.77 48.12 23.19
C ALA A 336 75.88 48.27 24.23
N ASP A 337 77.11 47.91 23.90
CA ASP A 337 78.22 47.85 24.85
C ASP A 337 79.50 48.48 24.33
N THR A 338 80.47 48.68 25.22
CA THR A 338 81.80 49.17 24.88
C THR A 338 82.84 48.40 25.69
N GLY A 339 83.99 48.12 25.10
CA GLY A 339 85.12 47.50 25.80
C GLY A 339 86.37 48.36 25.73
N GLY A 340 87.19 48.34 26.78
CA GLY A 340 88.46 49.10 26.80
C GLY A 340 89.38 48.73 25.62
N ALA A 341 89.38 47.46 25.22
CA ALA A 341 90.16 46.92 24.09
C ALA A 341 89.39 46.89 22.75
N ILE A 342 88.14 47.38 22.72
CA ILE A 342 87.29 47.43 21.52
C ILE A 342 87.35 48.86 20.99
N LYS A 343 88.29 49.07 20.05
CA LYS A 343 88.63 50.38 19.47
C LYS A 343 88.76 50.27 17.96
N GLY A 344 88.35 51.31 17.24
CA GLY A 344 88.36 51.33 15.78
C GLY A 344 87.46 50.24 15.17
N ASN A 345 87.96 49.56 14.14
CA ASN A 345 87.24 48.51 13.41
C ASN A 345 87.31 47.15 14.14
N ARG A 346 87.01 47.15 15.43
CA ARG A 346 86.95 45.96 16.26
C ARG A 346 85.62 45.89 16.97
N ILE A 347 85.05 44.68 17.05
CA ILE A 347 83.81 44.42 17.78
C ILE A 347 83.97 43.20 18.68
N ASP A 348 83.12 43.11 19.70
CA ASP A 348 82.99 41.91 20.53
C ASP A 348 81.53 41.46 20.53
N VAL A 349 81.23 40.26 20.07
CA VAL A 349 79.85 39.75 20.04
C VAL A 349 79.52 39.08 21.37
N PHE A 350 78.34 39.38 21.93
CA PHE A 350 77.91 38.70 23.14
C PHE A 350 77.42 37.29 22.81
N VAL A 351 77.90 36.29 23.55
CA VAL A 351 77.42 34.92 23.47
C VAL A 351 77.12 34.38 24.87
N SER A 352 76.20 33.43 24.94
CA SER A 352 75.64 32.96 26.21
C SER A 352 76.56 32.03 27.01
N SER A 353 77.62 31.48 26.40
CA SER A 353 78.52 30.52 27.04
C SER A 353 79.97 30.64 26.56
N ASP A 354 80.91 30.21 27.40
CA ASP A 354 82.34 30.28 27.08
C ASP A 354 82.71 29.35 25.91
N SER A 355 82.01 28.22 25.77
CA SER A 355 82.15 27.34 24.61
C SER A 355 81.78 28.07 23.31
N ALA A 356 80.65 28.78 23.30
CA ALA A 356 80.23 29.55 22.12
C ALA A 356 81.21 30.68 21.80
N ALA A 357 81.87 31.26 22.81
CA ALA A 357 82.91 32.26 22.60
C ALA A 357 84.18 31.66 21.99
N GLN A 358 84.58 30.47 22.43
CA GLN A 358 85.71 29.72 21.87
C GLN A 358 85.43 29.28 20.43
N ASP A 359 84.23 28.76 20.16
CA ASP A 359 83.79 28.36 18.82
C ASP A 359 83.72 29.57 17.87
N TRP A 360 83.31 30.73 18.39
CA TRP A 360 83.37 31.98 17.64
C TRP A 360 84.81 32.38 17.32
N GLY A 361 85.72 32.34 18.29
CA GLY A 361 87.12 32.68 18.09
C GLY A 361 87.33 34.13 17.62
N ARG A 362 88.53 34.45 17.10
CA ARG A 362 88.81 35.74 16.47
C ARG A 362 88.70 35.60 14.96
N ARG A 363 87.91 36.46 14.32
CA ARG A 363 87.67 36.39 12.88
C ARG A 363 87.39 37.77 12.30
N SER A 364 87.78 37.97 11.04
CA SER A 364 87.32 39.13 10.28
C SER A 364 85.93 38.85 9.74
N VAL A 365 84.97 39.74 10.04
CA VAL A 365 83.57 39.63 9.58
C VAL A 365 83.12 40.93 8.95
N LYS A 366 82.19 40.83 8.00
CA LYS A 366 81.47 42.00 7.51
C LYS A 366 80.36 42.38 8.49
N ILE A 367 80.34 43.63 8.91
CA ILE A 367 79.26 44.22 9.68
C ILE A 367 78.55 45.28 8.83
N THR A 368 77.22 45.27 8.87
CA THR A 368 76.37 46.21 8.13
C THR A 368 75.50 46.96 9.13
N VAL A 369 75.61 48.29 9.18
CA VAL A 369 74.72 49.13 10.01
C VAL A 369 73.40 49.32 9.26
N ILE A 370 72.31 48.73 9.76
CA ILE A 370 71.02 48.61 9.04
C ILE A 370 69.94 49.58 9.53
N ASP A 371 70.24 50.41 10.53
CA ASP A 371 69.40 51.51 11.04
C ASP A 371 70.28 52.51 11.83
#